data_AF-A0A316PPG6-F1
#
_entry.id   AF-A0A316PPG6-F1
#
_cell.length_a   1.000
_cell.length_b   1.000
_cell.length_c   1.000
_cell.angle_alpha   90.00
_cell.angle_beta   90.00
_cell.angle_gamma   90.00
#
_symmetry.space_group_name_H-M   'P 1'
#
loop_
_entity.id
_entity.type
_entity.pdbx_description
1 polymer ?
#
loop_
_entity_poly.entity_id
_entity_poly.type
_entity_poly.pdbx_seq_one_letter_code
_entity_poly.pdbx_strand_id
1 'polypeptide(L)'
;MKFLIVNGPNINMLGVREPDIYGTLTYEGLCSHIAQAARGMGVEAEFFQSNCEGDIVTAIQGALGRADGIVINPAAYTHTSVAILDALKAVALPAAEVHISDVTKREAFRRQSFAGMACRYHFVGEGRDGYVHAMETLKRDIEGSLVILHGMRRSEWEACRAAGAVGAQLPEGGFLHCSPVEYFWRVAPGHYADGGDYVLLCIDVKKVPAPIKWEAGPHNPSRYYPHIYGACPVEAVTAVLPLRTDSRGQFVKNPELSGYENR
;
A
#
# COMPACT_ATOMS: atom_id res chain seq x y z
N MET A 1 -10.55 -7.69 14.88
CA MET A 1 -9.93 -6.46 14.35
C MET A 1 -11.04 -5.61 13.73
N LYS A 2 -11.01 -4.29 13.93
CA LYS A 2 -12.03 -3.35 13.47
C LYS A 2 -11.39 -2.18 12.72
N PHE A 3 -11.89 -1.89 11.52
CA PHE A 3 -11.42 -0.77 10.70
C PHE A 3 -12.53 0.25 10.46
N LEU A 4 -12.15 1.53 10.51
CA LEU A 4 -12.98 2.63 10.06
C LEU A 4 -12.68 2.91 8.58
N ILE A 5 -13.71 2.82 7.74
CA ILE A 5 -13.66 3.10 6.31
C ILE A 5 -14.28 4.49 6.09
N VAL A 6 -13.42 5.47 5.82
CA VAL A 6 -13.81 6.88 5.66
C VAL A 6 -13.83 7.27 4.19
N ASN A 7 -14.93 7.85 3.75
CA ASN A 7 -15.10 8.35 2.39
C ASN A 7 -15.41 9.85 2.40
N GLY A 8 -14.59 10.60 1.68
CA GLY A 8 -14.67 12.05 1.58
C GLY A 8 -15.80 12.56 0.66
N PRO A 9 -15.70 13.83 0.25
CA PRO A 9 -16.75 14.49 -0.48
C PRO A 9 -16.98 13.88 -1.86
N ASN A 10 -18.26 13.83 -2.27
CA ASN A 10 -18.77 13.31 -3.53
C ASN A 10 -18.65 11.80 -3.73
N ILE A 11 -18.08 11.03 -2.81
CA ILE A 11 -18.06 9.56 -2.91
C ILE A 11 -19.48 8.97 -2.83
N ASN A 12 -20.40 9.65 -2.13
CA ASN A 12 -21.83 9.30 -2.14
C ASN A 12 -22.48 9.40 -3.53
N MET A 13 -21.86 10.09 -4.49
CA MET A 13 -22.38 10.29 -5.85
C MET A 13 -21.89 9.24 -6.86
N LEU A 14 -21.14 8.23 -6.40
CA LEU A 14 -20.74 7.08 -7.22
C LEU A 14 -21.96 6.41 -7.89
N GLY A 15 -21.83 6.08 -9.18
CA GLY A 15 -22.90 5.48 -9.99
C GLY A 15 -23.87 6.49 -10.63
N VAL A 16 -23.85 7.75 -10.20
CA VAL A 16 -24.61 8.86 -10.81
C VAL A 16 -23.69 9.81 -11.56
N ARG A 17 -22.49 10.06 -11.01
CA ARG A 17 -21.54 11.05 -11.52
C ARG A 17 -20.49 10.41 -12.43
N GLU A 18 -20.27 11.03 -13.59
CA GLU A 18 -19.17 10.71 -14.54
C GLU A 18 -18.98 9.18 -14.74
N PRO A 19 -20.03 8.45 -15.17
CA PRO A 19 -20.01 6.98 -15.25
C PRO A 19 -18.90 6.44 -16.16
N ASP A 20 -18.42 7.23 -17.12
CA ASP A 20 -17.28 6.87 -17.98
C ASP A 20 -15.95 6.81 -17.21
N ILE A 21 -15.84 7.49 -16.07
CA ILE A 21 -14.61 7.56 -15.24
C ILE A 21 -14.72 6.62 -14.04
N TYR A 22 -15.87 6.58 -13.36
CA TYR A 22 -16.05 5.83 -12.11
C TYR A 22 -16.88 4.53 -12.28
N GLY A 23 -17.37 4.27 -13.49
CA GLY A 23 -18.22 3.13 -13.80
C GLY A 23 -19.64 3.26 -13.24
N THR A 24 -20.35 2.13 -13.23
CA THR A 24 -21.73 2.01 -12.69
C THR A 24 -21.76 1.64 -11.21
N LEU A 25 -20.61 1.61 -10.54
CA LEU A 25 -20.51 1.26 -9.13
C LEU A 25 -21.19 2.33 -8.28
N THR A 26 -22.19 1.95 -7.48
CA THR A 26 -22.83 2.84 -6.52
C THR A 26 -22.06 2.86 -5.19
N TYR A 27 -22.29 3.89 -4.36
CA TYR A 27 -21.72 3.92 -3.01
C TYR A 27 -22.14 2.71 -2.15
N GLU A 28 -23.41 2.29 -2.26
CA GLU A 28 -23.91 1.09 -1.59
C GLU A 28 -23.23 -0.19 -2.11
N GLY A 29 -23.01 -0.28 -3.42
CA GLY A 29 -22.26 -1.38 -4.05
C GLY A 29 -20.80 -1.42 -3.58
N LEU A 30 -20.17 -0.26 -3.41
CA LEU A 30 -18.82 -0.15 -2.84
C LEU A 30 -18.80 -0.65 -1.39
N CYS A 31 -19.71 -0.16 -0.54
CA CYS A 31 -19.80 -0.58 0.86
C CYS A 31 -20.04 -2.09 0.97
N SER A 32 -20.94 -2.64 0.15
CA SER A 32 -21.25 -4.07 0.12
C SER A 32 -20.04 -4.92 -0.25
N HIS A 33 -19.28 -4.49 -1.26
CA HIS A 33 -18.05 -5.16 -1.69
C HIS A 33 -16.99 -5.17 -0.58
N ILE A 34 -16.74 -4.02 0.03
CA ILE A 34 -15.77 -3.88 1.14
C ILE A 34 -16.22 -4.73 2.34
N ALA A 35 -17.50 -4.68 2.71
CA ALA A 35 -18.02 -5.45 3.84
C ALA A 35 -17.94 -6.96 3.61
N GLN A 36 -18.14 -7.43 2.38
CA GLN A 36 -17.97 -8.84 2.02
C GLN A 36 -16.51 -9.27 2.18
N ALA A 37 -15.56 -8.49 1.66
CA ALA A 37 -14.14 -8.77 1.80
C ALA A 37 -13.70 -8.75 3.27
N ALA A 38 -14.10 -7.72 4.03
CA ALA A 38 -13.81 -7.58 5.45
C ALA A 38 -14.27 -8.81 6.25
N ARG A 39 -15.51 -9.29 6.01
CA ARG A 39 -15.99 -10.55 6.61
C ARG A 39 -15.13 -11.75 6.24
N GLY A 40 -14.71 -11.85 4.98
CA GLY A 40 -13.84 -12.93 4.51
C GLY A 40 -12.48 -13.00 5.22
N MET A 41 -11.97 -11.86 5.68
CA MET A 41 -10.70 -11.75 6.42
C MET A 41 -10.85 -11.62 7.95
N GLY A 42 -12.07 -11.76 8.49
CA GLY A 42 -12.32 -11.65 9.93
C GLY A 42 -12.18 -10.22 10.50
N VAL A 43 -12.40 -9.20 9.67
CA VAL A 43 -12.35 -7.77 10.04
C VAL A 43 -13.76 -7.19 10.08
N GLU A 44 -14.07 -6.41 11.12
CA GLU A 44 -15.26 -5.56 11.16
C GLU A 44 -14.97 -4.24 10.43
N ALA A 45 -15.78 -3.90 9.42
CA ALA A 45 -15.69 -2.63 8.71
C ALA A 45 -16.82 -1.69 9.11
N GLU A 46 -16.48 -0.55 9.71
CA GLU A 46 -17.39 0.54 10.01
C GLU A 46 -17.29 1.61 8.92
N PHE A 47 -18.41 2.01 8.32
CA PHE A 47 -18.41 2.93 7.18
C PHE A 47 -18.84 4.33 7.60
N PHE A 48 -18.07 5.32 7.17
CA PHE A 48 -18.40 6.73 7.34
C PHE A 48 -18.20 7.49 6.03
N GLN A 49 -19.17 8.32 5.66
CA GLN A 49 -19.06 9.21 4.51
C GLN A 49 -19.60 10.58 4.87
N SER A 50 -18.88 11.64 4.52
CA SER A 50 -19.39 13.00 4.61
C SER A 50 -18.81 13.90 3.53
N ASN A 51 -19.57 14.92 3.16
CA ASN A 51 -19.13 16.03 2.33
C ASN A 51 -18.54 17.18 3.17
N CYS A 52 -18.59 17.09 4.50
CA CYS A 52 -18.10 18.11 5.42
C CYS A 52 -16.78 17.67 6.04
N GLU A 53 -15.75 18.51 5.95
CA GLU A 53 -14.41 18.23 6.51
C GLU A 53 -14.45 17.95 8.01
N GLY A 54 -15.17 18.77 8.80
CA GLY A 54 -15.26 18.63 10.26
C GLY A 54 -15.90 17.31 10.72
N ASP A 55 -16.83 16.77 9.94
CA ASP A 55 -17.45 15.48 10.21
C ASP A 55 -16.43 14.34 10.06
N ILE A 56 -15.61 14.41 9.02
CA ILE A 56 -14.53 13.45 8.77
C ILE A 56 -13.49 13.53 9.90
N VAL A 57 -13.10 14.74 10.30
CA VAL A 57 -12.20 14.95 11.45
C VAL A 57 -12.78 14.33 12.72
N THR A 58 -14.07 14.55 12.98
CA THR A 58 -14.77 14.00 14.16
C THR A 58 -14.82 12.48 14.11
N ALA A 59 -15.10 11.87 12.95
CA ALA A 59 -15.09 10.43 12.77
C ALA A 59 -13.70 9.82 13.01
N ILE A 60 -12.64 10.45 12.48
CA ILE A 60 -11.25 10.02 12.69
C ILE A 60 -10.89 10.10 14.17
N GLN A 61 -11.13 11.22 14.84
CA GLN A 61 -10.90 11.36 16.28
C GLN A 61 -11.69 10.33 17.09
N GLY A 62 -12.92 10.04 16.64
CA GLY A 62 -13.72 8.97 17.21
C GLY A 62 -13.08 7.60 17.09
N ALA A 63 -12.33 7.29 16.03
CA ALA A 63 -11.72 5.97 15.88
C ALA A 63 -10.78 5.60 17.04
N LEU A 64 -10.22 6.58 17.76
CA LEU A 64 -9.27 6.36 18.85
C LEU A 64 -9.89 5.49 19.97
N GLY A 65 -9.23 4.36 20.26
CA GLY A 65 -9.67 3.37 21.25
C GLY A 65 -10.84 2.49 20.80
N ARG A 66 -11.32 2.64 19.55
CA ARG A 66 -12.46 1.90 18.98
C ARG A 66 -12.14 1.15 17.70
N ALA A 67 -11.16 1.62 16.92
CA ALA A 67 -10.69 0.95 15.71
C ALA A 67 -9.20 0.64 15.82
N ASP A 68 -8.79 -0.42 15.12
CA ASP A 68 -7.40 -0.86 15.00
C ASP A 68 -6.68 -0.20 13.81
N GLY A 69 -7.43 0.34 12.85
CA GLY A 69 -6.90 0.97 11.64
C GLY A 69 -7.94 1.77 10.86
N ILE A 70 -7.47 2.62 9.95
CA ILE A 70 -8.29 3.51 9.12
C ILE A 70 -7.97 3.30 7.64
N VAL A 71 -9.00 3.04 6.83
CA VAL A 71 -8.90 3.13 5.37
C VAL A 71 -9.64 4.40 4.95
N ILE A 72 -8.94 5.34 4.34
CA ILE A 72 -9.53 6.64 3.97
C ILE A 72 -9.39 6.89 2.47
N ASN A 73 -10.50 7.20 1.82
CA ASN A 73 -10.52 7.91 0.54
C ASN A 73 -10.92 9.36 0.81
N PRO A 74 -9.96 10.31 0.88
CA PRO A 74 -10.28 11.70 1.21
C PRO A 74 -10.93 12.44 0.03
N ALA A 75 -11.01 11.81 -1.15
CA ALA A 75 -11.43 12.42 -2.40
C ALA A 75 -10.70 13.76 -2.62
N ALA A 76 -11.44 14.84 -2.90
CA ALA A 76 -10.85 16.16 -3.13
C ALA A 76 -10.07 16.71 -1.93
N TYR A 77 -10.43 16.33 -0.70
CA TYR A 77 -9.79 16.85 0.50
C TYR A 77 -8.36 16.36 0.69
N THR A 78 -7.92 15.33 -0.04
CA THR A 78 -6.51 14.96 0.01
C THR A 78 -5.63 16.11 -0.47
N HIS A 79 -6.12 16.95 -1.38
CA HIS A 79 -5.33 18.04 -1.95
C HIS A 79 -5.40 19.35 -1.13
N THR A 80 -6.25 19.42 -0.11
CA THR A 80 -6.56 20.69 0.57
C THR A 80 -6.57 20.63 2.09
N SER A 81 -6.87 19.46 2.69
CA SER A 81 -7.21 19.37 4.11
C SER A 81 -5.99 19.07 4.97
N VAL A 82 -5.43 20.12 5.58
CA VAL A 82 -4.48 19.97 6.68
C VAL A 82 -5.20 19.46 7.95
N ALA A 83 -6.48 19.79 8.13
CA ALA A 83 -7.25 19.35 9.29
C ALA A 83 -7.41 17.82 9.36
N ILE A 84 -7.68 17.15 8.23
CA ILE A 84 -7.75 15.69 8.16
C ILE A 84 -6.36 15.07 8.40
N LEU A 85 -5.30 15.65 7.84
CA LEU A 85 -3.92 15.22 8.12
C LEU A 85 -3.62 15.27 9.62
N ASP A 86 -3.92 16.37 10.28
CA ASP A 86 -3.65 16.54 11.71
C ASP A 86 -4.53 15.63 12.57
N ALA A 87 -5.77 15.37 12.17
CA ALA A 87 -6.64 14.39 12.84
C ALA A 87 -6.07 12.97 12.76
N LEU A 88 -5.59 12.54 11.58
CA LEU A 88 -4.95 11.24 11.40
C LEU A 88 -3.67 11.11 12.25
N LYS A 89 -2.83 12.15 12.27
CA LYS A 89 -1.63 12.19 13.11
C LYS A 89 -1.96 12.15 14.60
N ALA A 90 -3.02 12.84 15.02
CA ALA A 90 -3.42 12.91 16.44
C ALA A 90 -3.88 11.56 16.99
N VAL A 91 -4.58 10.75 16.18
CA VAL A 91 -5.02 9.40 16.62
C VAL A 91 -3.93 8.34 16.46
N ALA A 92 -2.96 8.56 15.57
CA ALA A 92 -1.81 7.68 15.33
C ALA A 92 -2.17 6.20 15.06
N LEU A 93 -3.38 5.93 14.58
CA LEU A 93 -3.80 4.62 14.13
C LEU A 93 -3.16 4.30 12.77
N PRO A 94 -2.79 3.04 12.49
CA PRO A 94 -2.38 2.61 11.15
C PRO A 94 -3.41 3.02 10.10
N ALA A 95 -3.00 3.81 9.11
CA ALA A 95 -3.88 4.36 8.10
C ALA A 95 -3.39 4.08 6.67
N ALA A 96 -4.32 3.78 5.78
CA ALA A 96 -4.10 3.62 4.35
C ALA A 96 -4.96 4.60 3.55
N GLU A 97 -4.33 5.31 2.61
CA GLU A 97 -5.03 6.19 1.68
C GLU A 97 -5.44 5.41 0.42
N VAL A 98 -6.68 5.59 -0.02
CA VAL A 98 -7.22 4.95 -1.22
C VAL A 98 -7.77 6.00 -2.18
N HIS A 99 -7.46 5.85 -3.47
CA HIS A 99 -8.10 6.57 -4.56
C HIS A 99 -8.62 5.59 -5.60
N ILE A 100 -9.93 5.65 -5.88
CA ILE A 100 -10.60 4.78 -6.87
C ILE A 100 -9.98 4.96 -8.26
N SER A 101 -9.70 6.21 -8.65
CA SER A 101 -9.08 6.54 -9.93
C SER A 101 -7.62 6.96 -9.75
N ASP A 102 -6.85 6.87 -10.84
CA ASP A 102 -5.45 7.27 -10.84
C ASP A 102 -5.35 8.81 -10.85
N VAL A 103 -5.12 9.38 -9.66
CA VAL A 103 -4.99 10.83 -9.47
C VAL A 103 -3.69 11.40 -10.05
N THR A 104 -2.68 10.56 -10.33
CA THR A 104 -1.36 11.01 -10.81
C THR A 104 -1.39 11.42 -12.28
N LYS A 105 -2.31 10.83 -13.06
CA LYS A 105 -2.56 11.15 -14.48
C LYS A 105 -3.42 12.40 -14.67
N ARG A 106 -3.78 13.08 -13.58
CA ARG A 106 -4.69 14.23 -13.58
C ARG A 106 -3.93 15.56 -13.45
N GLU A 107 -4.69 16.64 -13.25
CA GLU A 107 -4.19 18.00 -13.15
C GLU A 107 -3.10 18.14 -12.07
N ALA A 108 -2.13 19.05 -12.25
CA ALA A 108 -0.96 19.16 -11.36
C ALA A 108 -1.32 19.37 -9.88
N PHE A 109 -2.41 20.08 -9.58
CA PHE A 109 -2.86 20.30 -8.21
C PHE A 109 -3.33 19.03 -7.49
N ARG A 110 -3.57 17.92 -8.22
CA ARG A 110 -3.97 16.63 -7.65
C ARG A 110 -2.81 15.73 -7.25
N ARG A 111 -1.58 16.20 -7.44
CA ARG A 111 -0.37 15.45 -7.06
C ARG A 111 -0.02 15.58 -5.59
N GLN A 112 -0.53 16.62 -4.93
CA GLN A 112 -0.34 16.85 -3.50
C GLN A 112 -1.39 16.04 -2.70
N SER A 113 -0.92 15.23 -1.75
CA SER A 113 -1.77 14.52 -0.79
C SER A 113 -1.37 14.91 0.63
N PHE A 114 -2.23 15.61 1.35
CA PHE A 114 -2.09 15.95 2.77
C PHE A 114 -2.45 14.75 3.64
N ALA A 115 -3.60 14.11 3.41
CA ALA A 115 -4.00 12.91 4.16
C ALA A 115 -2.95 11.79 4.02
N GLY A 116 -2.37 11.65 2.82
CA GLY A 116 -1.32 10.70 2.52
C GLY A 116 -0.03 10.91 3.31
N MET A 117 0.24 12.10 3.84
CA MET A 117 1.39 12.33 4.73
C MET A 117 1.24 11.64 6.10
N ALA A 118 0.00 11.31 6.50
CA ALA A 118 -0.27 10.53 7.71
C ALA A 118 -0.48 9.04 7.41
N CYS A 119 -0.74 8.67 6.16
CA CYS A 119 -0.99 7.28 5.77
C CYS A 119 0.32 6.55 5.47
N ARG A 120 0.42 5.31 5.93
CA ARG A 120 1.59 4.46 5.70
C ARG A 120 1.60 3.85 4.30
N TYR A 121 0.40 3.57 3.78
CA TYR A 121 0.19 2.91 2.51
C TYR A 121 -0.74 3.73 1.62
N HIS A 122 -0.49 3.71 0.32
CA HIS A 122 -1.28 4.42 -0.68
C HIS A 122 -1.69 3.46 -1.79
N PHE A 123 -3.00 3.37 -2.08
CA PHE A 123 -3.59 2.51 -3.12
C PHE A 123 -4.31 3.40 -4.13
N VAL A 124 -3.75 3.56 -5.32
CA VAL A 124 -4.20 4.58 -6.28
C VAL A 124 -4.55 3.94 -7.62
N GLY A 125 -5.80 4.13 -8.06
CA GLY A 125 -6.28 3.67 -9.37
C GLY A 125 -6.79 2.24 -9.40
N GLU A 126 -6.94 1.57 -8.25
CA GLU A 126 -7.38 0.18 -8.16
C GLU A 126 -8.90 -0.01 -8.12
N GLY A 127 -9.66 1.06 -8.36
CA GLY A 127 -11.11 1.01 -8.27
C GLY A 127 -11.58 0.67 -6.86
N ARG A 128 -12.54 -0.26 -6.76
CA ARG A 128 -13.05 -0.75 -5.48
C ARG A 128 -12.12 -1.73 -4.78
N ASP A 129 -11.27 -2.43 -5.54
CA ASP A 129 -10.39 -3.48 -5.01
C ASP A 129 -9.26 -2.87 -4.17
N GLY A 130 -8.92 -1.60 -4.41
CA GLY A 130 -7.94 -0.86 -3.61
C GLY A 130 -8.32 -0.72 -2.13
N TYR A 131 -9.62 -0.70 -1.80
CA TYR A 131 -10.07 -0.75 -0.41
C TYR A 131 -9.82 -2.13 0.22
N VAL A 132 -9.98 -3.20 -0.56
CA VAL A 132 -9.73 -4.57 -0.09
C VAL A 132 -8.25 -4.76 0.17
N HIS A 133 -7.40 -4.39 -0.80
CA HIS A 133 -5.95 -4.45 -0.65
C HIS A 133 -5.45 -3.57 0.51
N ALA A 134 -6.05 -2.40 0.73
CA ALA A 134 -5.74 -1.56 1.89
C ALA A 134 -6.04 -2.26 3.21
N MET A 135 -7.21 -2.91 3.35
CA MET A 135 -7.55 -3.65 4.56
C MET A 135 -6.63 -4.86 4.77
N GLU A 136 -6.33 -5.64 3.72
CA GLU A 136 -5.43 -6.79 3.81
C GLU A 136 -4.02 -6.35 4.25
N THR A 137 -3.52 -5.25 3.66
CA THR A 137 -2.21 -4.69 3.98
C THR A 137 -2.17 -4.18 5.43
N LEU A 138 -3.18 -3.42 5.87
CA LEU A 138 -3.25 -2.94 7.25
C LEU A 138 -3.39 -4.09 8.25
N LYS A 139 -4.20 -5.11 7.96
CA LYS A 139 -4.35 -6.29 8.83
C LYS A 139 -3.00 -6.96 9.03
N ARG A 140 -2.28 -7.24 7.94
CA ARG A 140 -0.95 -7.87 7.98
C ARG A 140 0.07 -6.99 8.69
N ASP A 141 0.03 -5.67 8.48
CA ASP A 141 0.88 -4.73 9.20
C ASP A 141 0.60 -4.80 10.70
N ILE A 142 -0.66 -4.66 11.13
CA ILE A 142 -1.03 -4.71 12.54
C ILE A 142 -0.61 -6.04 13.19
N GLU A 143 -0.81 -7.16 12.51
CA GLU A 143 -0.39 -8.50 12.96
C GLU A 143 1.14 -8.73 12.90
N GLY A 144 1.89 -7.84 12.25
CA GLY A 144 3.34 -7.96 12.10
C GLY A 144 3.79 -9.01 11.07
N SER A 145 2.92 -9.37 10.13
CA SER A 145 3.14 -10.37 9.08
C SER A 145 3.37 -9.76 7.68
N LEU A 146 3.37 -8.43 7.56
CA LEU A 146 3.62 -7.75 6.30
C LEU A 146 5.12 -7.65 5.99
N VAL A 147 5.55 -8.40 4.98
CA VAL A 147 6.90 -8.34 4.42
C VAL A 147 6.81 -8.06 2.93
N ILE A 148 7.67 -7.16 2.45
CA ILE A 148 7.86 -6.91 1.03
C ILE A 148 9.25 -7.36 0.60
N LEU A 149 9.38 -7.78 -0.66
CA LEU A 149 10.62 -8.32 -1.22
C LEU A 149 11.29 -7.32 -2.14
N HIS A 150 12.60 -7.14 -2.00
CA HIS A 150 13.44 -6.42 -2.95
C HIS A 150 14.55 -7.34 -3.47
N GLY A 151 14.67 -7.47 -4.80
CA GLY A 151 15.73 -8.24 -5.42
C GLY A 151 16.87 -7.32 -5.87
N MET A 152 18.11 -7.70 -5.56
CA MET A 152 19.32 -6.96 -5.98
C MET A 152 20.53 -7.89 -6.05
N ARG A 153 21.64 -7.45 -6.65
CA ARG A 153 22.86 -8.27 -6.66
C ARG A 153 23.42 -8.39 -5.25
N ARG A 154 24.03 -9.53 -4.93
CA ARG A 154 24.68 -9.74 -3.63
C ARG A 154 25.77 -8.70 -3.36
N SER A 155 26.58 -8.39 -4.36
CA SER A 155 27.65 -7.38 -4.23
C SER A 155 27.11 -5.99 -3.89
N GLU A 156 25.98 -5.60 -4.50
CA GLU A 156 25.29 -4.35 -4.20
C GLU A 156 24.71 -4.36 -2.78
N TRP A 157 24.12 -5.48 -2.36
CA TRP A 157 23.61 -5.64 -1.00
C TRP A 157 24.72 -5.47 0.04
N GLU A 158 25.86 -6.12 -0.13
CA GLU A 158 26.99 -6.01 0.82
C GLU A 158 27.50 -4.57 0.94
N ALA A 159 27.53 -3.82 -0.18
CA ALA A 159 27.86 -2.40 -0.18
C ALA A 159 26.81 -1.55 0.56
N CYS A 160 25.52 -1.75 0.28
CA CYS A 160 24.43 -1.08 0.99
C CYS A 160 24.42 -1.41 2.49
N ARG A 161 24.72 -2.66 2.85
CA ARG A 161 24.80 -3.10 4.25
C ARG A 161 25.91 -2.35 4.99
N ALA A 162 27.07 -2.18 4.37
CA ALA A 162 28.17 -1.40 4.95
C ALA A 162 27.83 0.10 5.06
N ALA A 163 27.03 0.63 4.14
CA ALA A 163 26.57 2.02 4.14
C ALA A 163 25.37 2.29 5.06
N GLY A 164 24.71 1.26 5.58
CA GLY A 164 23.58 1.36 6.53
C GLY A 164 22.19 1.52 5.90
N ALA A 165 22.07 1.62 4.57
CA ALA A 165 20.77 1.69 3.91
C ALA A 165 20.82 1.22 2.44
N VAL A 166 19.70 0.67 1.97
CA VAL A 166 19.42 0.40 0.56
C VAL A 166 18.73 1.64 -0.03
N GLY A 167 19.16 2.10 -1.21
CA GLY A 167 18.55 3.28 -1.85
C GLY A 167 18.97 4.64 -1.28
N ALA A 168 20.06 4.71 -0.50
CA ALA A 168 20.57 5.98 0.06
C ALA A 168 20.95 7.03 -1.01
N GLN A 169 21.24 6.59 -2.24
CA GLN A 169 21.65 7.43 -3.37
C GLN A 169 20.60 7.47 -4.49
N LEU A 170 19.32 7.21 -4.17
CA LEU A 170 18.25 7.34 -5.16
C LEU A 170 18.17 8.79 -5.67
N PRO A 171 17.94 9.00 -6.98
CA PRO A 171 17.69 10.33 -7.51
C PRO A 171 16.41 10.92 -6.92
N GLU A 172 16.21 12.23 -7.09
CA GLU A 172 14.96 12.88 -6.70
C GLU A 172 13.76 12.20 -7.39
N GLY A 173 12.78 11.78 -6.60
CA GLY A 173 11.64 11.00 -7.08
C GLY A 173 11.92 9.52 -7.37
N GLY A 174 13.14 9.04 -7.14
CA GLY A 174 13.51 7.63 -7.24
C GLY A 174 12.92 6.78 -6.12
N PHE A 175 12.74 5.49 -6.39
CA PHE A 175 12.16 4.53 -5.45
C PHE A 175 12.75 3.13 -5.62
N LEU A 176 12.65 2.32 -4.57
CA LEU A 176 12.98 0.90 -4.62
C LEU A 176 11.80 0.11 -5.16
N HIS A 177 12.04 -0.70 -6.20
CA HIS A 177 11.08 -1.69 -6.67
C HIS A 177 10.97 -2.84 -5.67
N CYS A 178 9.79 -3.00 -5.09
CA CYS A 178 9.49 -4.12 -4.22
C CYS A 178 8.33 -4.94 -4.78
N SER A 179 8.14 -6.13 -4.24
CA SER A 179 7.03 -7.00 -4.58
C SER A 179 6.42 -7.59 -3.31
N PRO A 180 5.11 -7.86 -3.30
CA PRO A 180 4.55 -8.81 -2.34
C PRO A 180 5.19 -10.17 -2.54
N VAL A 181 5.23 -10.96 -1.47
CA VAL A 181 5.79 -12.33 -1.49
C VAL A 181 5.11 -13.20 -2.54
N GLU A 182 3.80 -13.00 -2.72
CA GLU A 182 2.92 -13.80 -3.58
C GLU A 182 3.21 -13.57 -5.08
N TYR A 183 3.74 -12.39 -5.45
CA TYR A 183 3.89 -11.97 -6.85
C TYR A 183 5.33 -11.90 -7.34
N PHE A 184 6.31 -11.94 -6.44
CA PHE A 184 7.72 -11.74 -6.82
C PHE A 184 8.16 -12.69 -7.94
N TRP A 185 7.75 -13.96 -7.87
CA TRP A 185 8.13 -15.00 -8.82
C TRP A 185 7.64 -14.77 -10.24
N ARG A 186 6.59 -13.95 -10.40
CA ARG A 186 6.04 -13.61 -11.72
C ARG A 186 6.85 -12.52 -12.41
N VAL A 187 7.47 -11.62 -11.64
CA VAL A 187 8.32 -10.55 -12.17
C VAL A 187 9.77 -10.97 -12.30
N ALA A 188 10.23 -11.92 -11.48
CA ALA A 188 11.62 -12.35 -11.44
C ALA A 188 12.22 -12.71 -12.83
N PRO A 189 11.53 -13.44 -13.73
CA PRO A 189 12.03 -13.72 -15.07
C PRO A 189 12.35 -12.48 -15.92
N GLY A 190 11.63 -11.37 -15.71
CA GLY A 190 11.87 -10.14 -16.46
C GLY A 190 13.07 -9.33 -15.98
N HIS A 191 13.56 -9.59 -14.76
CA HIS A 191 14.55 -8.73 -14.09
C HIS A 191 15.84 -9.43 -13.69
N TYR A 192 15.85 -10.76 -13.52
CA TYR A 192 16.99 -11.50 -12.96
C TYR A 192 17.45 -12.69 -13.82
N ALA A 193 17.05 -12.74 -15.10
CA ALA A 193 17.31 -13.87 -15.99
C ALA A 193 18.75 -14.00 -16.50
N ASP A 194 19.65 -13.07 -16.15
CA ASP A 194 21.06 -13.08 -16.57
C ASP A 194 21.94 -14.05 -15.77
N GLY A 195 21.37 -14.79 -14.82
CA GLY A 195 22.10 -15.79 -14.02
C GLY A 195 23.08 -15.20 -13.01
N GLY A 196 22.95 -13.91 -12.69
CA GLY A 196 23.76 -13.24 -11.67
C GLY A 196 23.52 -13.77 -10.26
N ASP A 197 24.44 -13.47 -9.34
CA ASP A 197 24.27 -13.73 -7.90
C ASP A 197 23.35 -12.66 -7.30
N TYR A 198 22.06 -13.00 -7.22
CA TYR A 198 21.03 -12.14 -6.65
C TYR A 198 20.59 -12.64 -5.26
N VAL A 199 20.23 -11.66 -4.44
CA VAL A 199 19.58 -11.87 -3.15
C VAL A 199 18.19 -11.25 -3.14
N LEU A 200 17.35 -11.80 -2.28
CA LEU A 200 16.03 -11.30 -1.93
C LEU A 200 16.08 -10.75 -0.52
N LEU A 201 15.95 -9.44 -0.40
CA LEU A 201 15.79 -8.77 0.87
C LEU A 201 14.34 -8.93 1.31
N CYS A 202 14.12 -9.50 2.49
CA CYS A 202 12.84 -9.51 3.18
C CYS A 202 12.76 -8.27 4.05
N ILE A 203 11.87 -7.34 3.72
CA ILE A 203 11.79 -6.03 4.36
C ILE A 203 10.55 -5.98 5.26
N ASP A 204 10.78 -5.72 6.55
CA ASP A 204 9.74 -5.35 7.52
C ASP A 204 9.37 -3.88 7.33
N VAL A 205 8.17 -3.67 6.81
CA VAL A 205 7.64 -2.34 6.48
C VAL A 205 7.48 -1.41 7.69
N LYS A 206 7.40 -1.95 8.93
CA LYS A 206 7.29 -1.12 10.15
C LYS A 206 8.58 -0.35 10.44
N LYS A 207 9.71 -0.86 9.94
CA LYS A 207 11.03 -0.28 10.13
C LYS A 207 11.45 0.63 8.97
N VAL A 208 10.58 0.81 7.98
CA VAL A 208 10.81 1.71 6.85
C VAL A 208 10.19 3.08 7.15
N PRO A 209 11.00 4.14 7.34
CA PRO A 209 10.49 5.47 7.61
C PRO A 209 9.97 6.19 6.36
N ALA A 210 10.36 5.72 5.17
CA ALA A 210 9.96 6.28 3.89
C ALA A 210 8.53 5.84 3.50
N PRO A 211 7.79 6.66 2.72
CA PRO A 211 6.47 6.27 2.22
C PRO A 211 6.52 5.01 1.35
N ILE A 212 5.53 4.12 1.51
CA ILE A 212 5.36 2.93 0.69
C ILE A 212 4.08 3.08 -0.13
N LYS A 213 4.22 3.19 -1.45
CA LYS A 213 3.06 3.33 -2.36
C LYS A 213 2.86 2.05 -3.14
N TRP A 214 1.61 1.63 -3.27
CA TRP A 214 1.20 0.51 -4.10
C TRP A 214 0.73 1.05 -5.45
N GLU A 215 1.47 0.69 -6.50
CA GLU A 215 1.29 1.27 -7.83
C GLU A 215 1.17 0.18 -8.89
N ALA A 216 0.37 0.48 -9.92
CA ALA A 216 0.10 -0.45 -11.01
C ALA A 216 1.40 -0.85 -11.73
N GLY A 217 1.57 -2.15 -11.96
CA GLY A 217 2.70 -2.67 -12.72
C GLY A 217 2.62 -2.24 -14.20
N PRO A 218 3.76 -1.97 -14.86
CA PRO A 218 3.79 -1.43 -16.23
C PRO A 218 3.16 -2.35 -17.27
N HIS A 219 3.08 -3.65 -16.99
CA HIS A 219 2.54 -4.67 -17.90
C HIS A 219 1.19 -5.26 -17.47
N ASN A 220 0.70 -4.89 -16.27
CA ASN A 220 -0.60 -5.34 -15.78
C ASN A 220 -1.19 -4.29 -14.83
N PRO A 221 -2.09 -3.42 -15.34
CA PRO A 221 -2.68 -2.36 -14.53
C PRO A 221 -3.64 -2.87 -13.44
N SER A 222 -3.96 -4.16 -13.43
CA SER A 222 -4.74 -4.83 -12.38
C SER A 222 -3.88 -5.37 -11.25
N ARG A 223 -2.57 -5.15 -11.26
CA ARG A 223 -1.63 -5.63 -10.24
C ARG A 223 -0.80 -4.49 -9.69
N TYR A 224 -0.73 -4.45 -8.37
CA TYR A 224 -0.06 -3.38 -7.64
C TYR A 224 1.19 -3.91 -6.96
N TYR A 225 2.26 -3.14 -7.06
CA TYR A 225 3.56 -3.45 -6.49
C TYR A 225 3.96 -2.33 -5.51
N PRO A 226 4.48 -2.67 -4.33
CA PRO A 226 4.97 -1.70 -3.38
C PRO A 226 6.26 -1.05 -3.88
N HIS A 227 6.36 0.26 -3.72
CA HIS A 227 7.56 1.05 -3.97
C HIS A 227 7.92 1.82 -2.71
N ILE A 228 9.18 1.73 -2.28
CA ILE A 228 9.69 2.54 -1.18
C ILE A 228 10.26 3.84 -1.75
N TYR A 229 9.63 4.98 -1.45
CA TYR A 229 10.03 6.30 -1.92
C TYR A 229 11.06 6.93 -0.98
N GLY A 230 12.25 6.34 -0.93
CA GLY A 230 13.37 6.81 -0.12
C GLY A 230 14.32 5.69 0.31
N ALA A 231 15.24 6.01 1.23
CA ALA A 231 16.17 5.05 1.77
C ALA A 231 15.46 4.02 2.68
N CYS A 232 15.79 2.75 2.51
CA CYS A 232 15.38 1.66 3.38
C CYS A 232 16.56 1.32 4.33
N PRO A 233 16.43 1.55 5.65
CA PRO A 233 17.47 1.18 6.61
C PRO A 233 17.75 -0.32 6.56
N VAL A 234 19.01 -0.72 6.77
CA VAL A 234 19.39 -2.15 6.75
C VAL A 234 18.73 -2.93 7.88
N GLU A 235 18.36 -2.25 8.97
CA GLU A 235 17.63 -2.82 10.11
C GLU A 235 16.19 -3.22 9.76
N ALA A 236 15.64 -2.64 8.67
CA ALA A 236 14.37 -3.05 8.10
C ALA A 236 14.47 -4.38 7.34
N VAL A 237 15.67 -4.79 6.92
CA VAL A 237 15.91 -6.08 6.27
C VAL A 237 15.99 -7.18 7.33
N THR A 238 14.95 -7.99 7.45
CA THR A 238 14.84 -9.05 8.46
C THR A 238 15.45 -10.36 8.02
N ALA A 239 15.57 -10.58 6.71
CA ALA A 239 16.25 -11.74 6.15
C ALA A 239 16.81 -11.41 4.76
N VAL A 240 17.88 -12.11 4.38
CA VAL A 240 18.50 -12.04 3.06
C VAL A 240 18.54 -13.46 2.52
N LEU A 241 17.69 -13.74 1.53
CA LEU A 241 17.53 -15.07 0.97
C LEU A 241 18.20 -15.13 -0.41
N PRO A 242 18.77 -16.26 -0.83
CA PRO A 242 19.24 -16.41 -2.20
C PRO A 242 18.04 -16.40 -3.17
N LEU A 243 18.20 -15.77 -4.33
CA LEU A 243 17.25 -15.94 -5.43
C LEU A 243 17.56 -17.27 -6.14
N ARG A 244 16.70 -18.28 -5.97
CA ARG A 244 16.93 -19.65 -6.45
C ARG A 244 16.21 -19.92 -7.76
N THR A 245 16.81 -20.80 -8.57
CA THR A 245 16.17 -21.43 -9.72
C THR A 245 16.17 -22.95 -9.57
N ASP A 246 15.20 -23.63 -10.17
CA ASP A 246 15.18 -25.09 -10.27
C ASP A 246 16.11 -25.60 -11.39
N SER A 247 16.16 -26.92 -11.59
CA SER A 247 16.96 -27.54 -12.65
C SER A 247 16.53 -27.18 -14.08
N ARG A 248 15.38 -26.53 -14.24
CA ARG A 248 14.86 -26.01 -15.51
C ARG A 248 15.08 -24.49 -15.65
N GLY A 249 15.77 -23.87 -14.70
CA GLY A 249 16.03 -22.43 -14.69
C GLY A 249 14.81 -21.59 -14.27
N GLN A 250 13.75 -22.19 -13.72
CA GLN A 250 12.58 -21.44 -13.24
C GLN A 250 12.82 -20.93 -11.83
N PHE A 251 12.48 -19.66 -11.57
CA PHE A 251 12.59 -19.09 -10.23
C PHE A 251 11.65 -19.83 -9.26
N VAL A 252 12.19 -20.26 -8.12
CA VAL A 252 11.45 -21.01 -7.10
C VAL A 252 11.43 -20.26 -5.78
N LYS A 253 10.31 -20.44 -5.05
CA LYS A 253 10.12 -19.80 -3.75
C LYS A 253 11.09 -20.36 -2.71
N ASN A 254 11.61 -19.47 -1.87
CA ASN A 254 12.32 -19.86 -0.65
C ASN A 254 11.29 -20.40 0.38
N PRO A 255 11.46 -21.62 0.93
CA PRO A 255 10.56 -22.17 1.95
C PRO A 255 10.34 -21.25 3.16
N GLU A 256 11.35 -20.45 3.50
CA GLU A 256 11.35 -19.43 4.56
C GLU A 256 10.25 -18.38 4.37
N LEU A 257 9.75 -18.20 3.14
CA LEU A 257 8.69 -17.23 2.82
C LEU A 257 7.27 -17.75 3.07
N SER A 258 7.09 -19.05 3.31
CA SER A 258 5.76 -19.66 3.53
C SER A 258 4.98 -19.04 4.70
N GLY A 259 5.66 -18.47 5.69
CA GLY A 259 5.03 -17.79 6.82
C GLY A 259 4.43 -16.41 6.51
N TYR A 260 4.76 -15.84 5.34
CA TYR A 260 4.31 -14.51 4.90
C TYR A 260 3.27 -14.57 3.78
N GLU A 261 2.90 -15.76 3.33
CA GLU A 261 1.86 -15.95 2.31
C GLU A 261 0.49 -15.97 2.98
N ASN A 262 -0.43 -15.15 2.48
CA ASN A 262 -1.85 -15.01 2.86
C ASN A 262 -2.35 -16.03 3.92
N ARG A 263 -2.33 -15.62 5.19
CA ARG A 263 -3.17 -16.17 6.27
C ARG A 263 -4.40 -15.29 6.48
#